data_AF-A0A7C1HPN8-F1
#
_entry.id   AF-A0A7C1HPN8-F1
#
_cell.length_a   1.000
_cell.length_b   1.000
_cell.length_c   1.000
_cell.angle_alpha   90.00
_cell.angle_beta   90.00
_cell.angle_gamma   90.00
#
_symmetry.space_group_name_H-M   'P 1'
#
loop_
_entity.id
_entity.type
_entity.pdbx_description
1 polymer ?
#
loop_
_entity_poly.entity_id
_entity_poly.type
_entity_poly.pdbx_seq_one_letter_code
_entity_poly.pdbx_strand_id
1 'polypeptide(L)'
;MLTAVFLAGGLIELIQLCIGRQASLHDMIVNLAGACAGLALAASAQGVRMGLPARGLQVLALGAGLVFLSGPALTLWDMLQAARHFPVLSDFETSFQARRWTSGDIVSGVSRQGQASLRVHLKAHETYPGTTLTYGFGDWEGYAALELSFYNTGQDPLRMMVSIRDLEHSRNRHKGIRDRFDRTFLIQPGWNDLRIPVDDIRAAPNGRTLDLGRLTSLVVFTMHLPEDRVIHLDQVRLVQ
;
A
#
# COMPACT_ATOMS: atom_id res chain seq x y z
N MET A 1 -12.65 4.12 38.88
CA MET A 1 -11.96 3.40 37.77
C MET A 1 -12.36 3.90 36.40
N LEU A 2 -13.65 3.92 36.02
CA LEU A 2 -14.09 4.51 34.73
C LEU A 2 -13.63 5.96 34.53
N THR A 3 -13.64 6.76 35.61
CA THR A 3 -13.11 8.13 35.63
C THR A 3 -11.62 8.20 35.31
N ALA A 4 -10.82 7.23 35.76
CA ALA A 4 -9.39 7.17 35.48
C ALA A 4 -9.12 6.77 34.02
N VAL A 5 -9.93 5.89 33.45
CA VAL A 5 -9.88 5.53 32.02
C VAL A 5 -10.27 6.72 31.14
N PHE A 6 -11.31 7.47 31.53
CA PHE A 6 -11.72 8.69 30.83
C PHE A 6 -10.64 9.78 30.90
N LEU A 7 -10.03 9.98 32.07
CA LEU A 7 -8.95 10.95 32.25
C LEU A 7 -7.70 10.55 31.47
N ALA A 8 -7.35 9.26 31.44
CA ALA A 8 -6.22 8.76 30.66
C ALA A 8 -6.47 8.88 29.14
N GLY A 9 -7.70 8.56 28.69
CA GLY A 9 -8.11 8.73 27.30
C GLY A 9 -8.06 10.19 26.85
N GLY A 10 -8.62 11.10 27.66
CA GLY A 10 -8.56 12.54 27.39
C GLY A 10 -7.15 13.11 27.40
N LEU A 11 -6.26 12.60 28.26
CA LEU A 11 -4.85 13.01 28.28
C LEU A 11 -4.11 12.56 27.02
N ILE A 12 -4.39 11.35 26.51
CA ILE A 12 -3.81 10.84 25.26
C ILE A 12 -4.30 11.67 24.06
N GLU A 13 -5.57 12.08 24.03
CA GLU A 13 -6.11 12.98 22.99
C GLU A 13 -5.45 14.37 23.02
N LEU A 14 -5.21 14.93 24.20
CA LEU A 14 -4.50 16.20 24.39
C LEU A 14 -3.07 16.13 23.84
N ILE A 15 -2.38 15.01 24.08
CA ILE A 15 -1.04 14.73 23.54
C ILE A 15 -1.10 14.56 22.01
N GLN A 16 -2.13 13.89 21.48
CA GLN A 16 -2.30 13.71 20.02
C GLN A 16 -2.56 15.04 19.29
N LEU A 17 -3.30 15.97 19.93
CA LEU A 17 -3.51 17.35 19.45
C LEU A 17 -2.19 18.14 19.37
N CYS A 18 -1.30 17.98 20.35
CA CYS A 18 0.03 18.60 20.32
C CYS A 18 0.95 18.03 19.23
N ILE A 19 0.68 16.83 18.73
CA ILE A 19 1.46 16.15 17.67
C ILE A 19 0.84 16.40 16.28
N GLY A 20 -0.26 17.17 16.18
CA GLY A 20 -0.90 17.51 14.92
C GLY A 20 -1.73 16.36 14.31
N ARG A 21 -2.13 15.37 15.11
CA ARG A 21 -3.12 14.36 14.73
C ARG A 21 -4.52 14.82 15.10
N GLN A 22 -5.50 14.52 14.24
CA GLN A 22 -6.91 14.77 14.53
C GLN A 22 -7.38 13.78 15.59
N ALA A 23 -7.78 14.26 16.76
CA ALA A 23 -8.50 13.46 17.75
C ALA A 23 -9.79 12.96 17.09
N SER A 24 -9.94 11.63 16.97
CA SER A 24 -11.13 11.04 16.36
C SER A 24 -12.02 10.45 17.45
N LEU A 25 -13.31 10.83 17.44
CA LEU A 25 -14.33 10.24 18.31
C LEU A 25 -14.35 8.71 18.21
N HIS A 26 -13.99 8.18 17.04
CA HIS A 26 -13.82 6.76 16.81
C HIS A 26 -12.73 6.15 17.70
N ASP A 27 -11.54 6.75 17.76
CA ASP A 27 -10.43 6.23 18.57
C ASP A 27 -10.74 6.29 20.07
N MET A 28 -11.46 7.32 20.52
CA MET A 28 -11.92 7.41 21.91
C MET A 28 -12.87 6.25 22.27
N ILE A 29 -13.85 5.98 21.41
CA ILE A 29 -14.83 4.90 21.61
C ILE A 29 -14.13 3.54 21.62
N VAL A 30 -13.21 3.30 20.68
CA VAL A 30 -12.44 2.05 20.59
C VAL A 30 -11.56 1.85 21.84
N ASN A 31 -10.88 2.90 22.30
CA ASN A 31 -10.06 2.83 23.51
C ASN A 31 -10.90 2.57 24.77
N LEU A 32 -12.05 3.23 24.91
CA LEU A 32 -12.96 3.01 26.03
C LEU A 32 -13.55 1.59 26.01
N ALA A 33 -13.94 1.09 24.84
CA ALA A 33 -14.43 -0.27 24.67
C ALA A 33 -13.35 -1.31 25.01
N GLY A 34 -12.11 -1.11 24.53
CA GLY A 34 -10.97 -1.96 24.85
C GLY A 34 -10.61 -1.97 26.34
N ALA A 35 -10.63 -0.81 27.00
CA ALA A 35 -10.40 -0.71 28.43
C ALA A 35 -11.49 -1.44 29.24
N CYS A 36 -12.76 -1.27 28.87
CA CYS A 36 -13.86 -2.01 29.49
C CYS A 36 -13.74 -3.53 29.28
N ALA A 37 -13.31 -3.98 28.10
CA ALA A 37 -13.03 -5.39 27.81
C ALA A 37 -11.91 -5.94 28.70
N GLY A 38 -10.80 -5.21 28.82
CA GLY A 38 -9.65 -5.59 29.64
C GLY A 38 -10.01 -5.70 31.12
N LEU A 39 -10.80 -4.77 31.64
CA LEU A 39 -11.30 -4.83 33.02
C LEU A 39 -12.25 -6.01 33.25
N ALA A 40 -13.12 -6.31 32.28
CA ALA A 40 -14.00 -7.47 32.36
C ALA A 40 -13.22 -8.80 32.34
N LEU A 41 -12.17 -8.90 31.52
CA LEU A 41 -11.26 -10.07 31.51
C LEU A 41 -10.52 -10.21 32.83
N ALA A 42 -9.97 -9.13 33.38
CA ALA A 42 -9.27 -9.14 34.66
C ALA A 42 -10.20 -9.55 35.81
N ALA A 43 -11.43 -9.01 35.84
CA ALA A 43 -12.45 -9.39 36.83
C ALA A 43 -12.83 -10.87 36.71
N SER A 44 -13.02 -11.37 35.47
CA SER A 44 -13.29 -12.79 35.22
C SER A 44 -12.12 -13.69 35.66
N ALA A 45 -10.88 -13.28 35.40
CA ALA A 45 -9.67 -14.04 35.79
C ALA A 45 -9.48 -14.06 37.32
N GLN A 46 -9.95 -13.03 38.03
CA GLN A 46 -9.95 -12.95 39.50
C GLN A 46 -11.15 -13.68 40.14
N GLY A 47 -11.95 -14.42 39.36
CA GLY A 47 -13.08 -15.20 39.86
C GLY A 47 -14.31 -14.37 40.26
N VAL A 48 -14.37 -13.09 39.86
CA VAL A 48 -15.53 -12.23 40.12
C VAL A 48 -16.72 -12.75 39.31
N ARG A 49 -17.86 -12.99 40.00
CA ARG A 49 -19.10 -13.43 39.36
C ARG A 49 -19.70 -12.28 38.54
N MET A 50 -19.48 -12.32 37.23
CA MET A 50 -20.15 -11.43 36.28
C MET A 50 -21.55 -11.93 35.94
N GLY A 51 -22.55 -11.04 35.97
CA GLY A 51 -23.88 -11.32 35.44
C GLY A 51 -23.87 -11.53 33.92
N LEU A 52 -24.90 -12.20 33.39
CA LEU A 52 -25.10 -12.43 31.95
C LEU A 52 -24.90 -11.17 31.06
N PRO A 53 -25.45 -9.98 31.38
CA PRO A 53 -25.25 -8.80 30.54
C PRO A 53 -23.79 -8.32 30.49
N ALA A 54 -23.06 -8.42 31.61
CA ALA A 54 -21.66 -8.04 31.67
C ALA A 54 -20.78 -9.00 30.84
N ARG A 55 -21.10 -10.29 30.81
CA ARG A 55 -20.45 -11.27 29.90
C ARG A 55 -20.75 -10.98 28.45
N GLY A 56 -21.98 -10.59 28.11
CA GLY A 56 -22.36 -10.17 26.76
C GLY A 56 -21.53 -8.99 26.27
N LEU A 57 -21.37 -7.96 27.11
CA LEU A 57 -20.55 -6.78 26.80
C LEU A 57 -19.06 -7.14 26.64
N GLN A 58 -18.54 -8.04 27.47
CA GLN A 58 -17.16 -8.53 27.36
C GLN A 58 -16.91 -9.26 26.04
N VAL A 59 -17.81 -10.16 25.64
CA VAL A 59 -17.71 -10.88 24.36
C VAL A 59 -17.79 -9.91 23.18
N LEU A 60 -18.70 -8.93 23.24
CA LEU A 60 -18.83 -7.92 22.21
C LEU A 60 -17.57 -7.05 22.09
N ALA A 61 -16.98 -6.65 23.22
CA ALA A 61 -15.77 -5.84 23.24
C ALA A 61 -14.53 -6.63 22.78
N LEU A 62 -14.43 -7.92 23.12
CA LEU A 62 -13.43 -8.84 22.58
C LEU A 62 -13.58 -9.03 21.06
N GLY A 63 -14.82 -9.23 20.59
CA GLY A 63 -15.14 -9.35 19.17
C GLY A 63 -14.77 -8.07 18.42
N ALA A 64 -15.12 -6.90 18.96
CA ALA A 64 -14.73 -5.61 18.40
C ALA A 64 -13.20 -5.43 18.38
N GLY A 65 -12.50 -5.85 19.45
CA GLY A 65 -11.04 -5.83 19.50
C GLY A 65 -10.38 -6.74 18.45
N LEU A 66 -10.91 -7.95 18.23
CA LEU A 66 -10.44 -8.87 17.19
C LEU A 66 -10.66 -8.29 15.79
N VAL A 67 -11.83 -7.71 15.53
CA VAL A 67 -12.13 -7.03 14.26
C VAL A 67 -11.18 -5.86 14.05
N PHE A 68 -10.94 -5.04 15.08
CA PHE A 68 -10.00 -3.92 15.01
C PHE A 68 -8.56 -4.37 14.73
N LEU A 69 -8.08 -5.41 15.39
CA LEU A 69 -6.73 -5.97 15.20
C LEU A 69 -6.57 -6.70 13.87
N SER A 70 -7.65 -7.16 13.25
CA SER A 70 -7.60 -7.90 11.98
C SER A 70 -7.01 -7.07 10.84
N GLY A 71 -7.30 -5.76 10.77
CA GLY A 71 -6.76 -4.87 9.75
C GLY A 71 -5.23 -4.78 9.81
N PRO A 72 -4.65 -4.29 10.92
CA PRO A 72 -3.20 -4.24 11.11
C PRO A 72 -2.50 -5.60 10.99
N ALA A 73 -3.13 -6.68 11.48
CA ALA A 73 -2.57 -8.03 11.36
C ALA A 73 -2.47 -8.48 9.89
N LEU A 74 -3.50 -8.20 9.08
CA LEU A 74 -3.47 -8.49 7.63
C LEU A 74 -2.41 -7.65 6.91
N THR A 75 -2.25 -6.38 7.27
CA THR A 75 -1.19 -5.53 6.69
C THR A 75 0.20 -6.06 7.05
N LEU A 76 0.44 -6.41 8.32
CA LEU A 76 1.72 -6.95 8.76
C LEU A 76 2.02 -8.29 8.07
N TRP A 77 1.02 -9.16 7.95
CA TRP A 77 1.14 -10.41 7.21
C TRP A 77 1.52 -10.15 5.75
N ASP A 78 0.86 -9.22 5.08
CA ASP A 78 1.17 -8.89 3.68
C ASP A 78 2.59 -8.31 3.53
N MET A 79 3.05 -7.47 4.46
CA MET A 79 4.43 -6.96 4.46
C MET A 79 5.46 -8.08 4.65
N LEU A 80 5.20 -9.04 5.53
CA LEU A 80 6.07 -10.22 5.72
C LEU A 80 6.09 -11.09 4.46
N GLN A 81 4.93 -11.26 3.80
CA GLN A 81 4.86 -11.98 2.54
C GLN A 81 5.62 -11.23 1.44
N ALA A 82 5.48 -9.91 1.32
CA ALA A 82 6.25 -9.11 0.37
C ALA A 82 7.77 -9.28 0.58
N ALA A 83 8.24 -9.22 1.83
CA ALA A 83 9.65 -9.42 2.16
C ALA A 83 10.16 -10.82 1.79
N ARG A 84 9.33 -11.87 1.91
CA ARG A 84 9.69 -13.25 1.55
C ARG A 84 9.72 -13.51 0.05
N HIS A 85 8.88 -12.83 -0.73
CA HIS A 85 8.81 -13.03 -2.18
C HIS A 85 9.76 -12.11 -2.96
N PHE A 86 10.35 -11.12 -2.30
CA PHE A 86 11.39 -10.28 -2.89
C PHE A 86 12.51 -11.17 -3.49
N PRO A 87 12.95 -10.94 -4.74
CA PRO A 87 12.83 -9.73 -5.57
C PRO A 87 11.54 -9.54 -6.39
N VAL A 88 10.55 -10.42 -6.26
CA VAL A 88 9.25 -10.26 -6.91
C VAL A 88 8.42 -9.26 -6.10
N LEU A 89 8.15 -8.09 -6.70
CA LEU A 89 7.36 -7.02 -6.07
C LEU A 89 5.87 -7.31 -6.19
N SER A 90 5.43 -7.71 -7.39
CA SER A 90 4.08 -8.18 -7.65
C SER A 90 4.01 -9.08 -8.89
N ASP A 91 3.58 -10.33 -8.69
CA ASP A 91 3.17 -11.28 -9.74
C ASP A 91 1.65 -11.48 -9.80
N PHE A 92 0.91 -10.84 -8.87
CA PHE A 92 -0.55 -10.83 -8.78
C PHE A 92 -1.22 -12.19 -8.58
N GLU A 93 -0.46 -13.22 -8.18
CA GLU A 93 -0.99 -14.56 -7.93
C GLU A 93 -1.73 -14.67 -6.57
N THR A 94 -1.69 -13.62 -5.75
CA THR A 94 -2.44 -13.56 -4.48
C THR A 94 -3.23 -12.27 -4.36
N SER A 95 -4.48 -12.37 -3.91
CA SER A 95 -5.44 -11.25 -3.83
C SER A 95 -4.98 -10.10 -2.94
N PHE A 96 -4.09 -10.36 -1.97
CA PHE A 96 -3.52 -9.33 -1.10
C PHE A 96 -2.60 -8.37 -1.84
N GLN A 97 -1.98 -8.78 -2.95
CA GLN A 97 -1.07 -7.92 -3.70
C GLN A 97 -1.77 -6.68 -4.26
N ALA A 98 -3.06 -6.77 -4.61
CA ALA A 98 -3.85 -5.62 -5.04
C ALA A 98 -3.85 -4.50 -3.99
N ARG A 99 -3.81 -4.84 -2.69
CA ARG A 99 -3.81 -3.87 -1.58
C ARG A 99 -2.51 -3.08 -1.46
N ARG A 100 -1.45 -3.49 -2.16
CA ARG A 100 -0.18 -2.74 -2.24
C ARG A 100 -0.26 -1.61 -3.26
N TRP A 101 -1.21 -1.72 -4.17
CA TRP A 101 -1.47 -0.77 -5.24
C TRP A 101 -2.63 0.16 -4.87
N THR A 102 -2.57 1.41 -5.32
CA THR A 102 -3.62 2.41 -5.03
C THR A 102 -4.94 2.12 -5.75
N SER A 103 -4.89 1.43 -6.87
CA SER A 103 -6.03 1.11 -7.73
C SER A 103 -5.75 -0.13 -8.57
N GLY A 104 -6.83 -0.79 -9.00
CA GLY A 104 -6.79 -1.97 -9.85
C GLY A 104 -7.32 -3.23 -9.15
N ASP A 105 -7.78 -4.17 -9.97
CA ASP A 105 -8.35 -5.44 -9.53
C ASP A 105 -7.51 -6.58 -10.09
N ILE A 106 -7.21 -7.57 -9.27
CA ILE A 106 -6.58 -8.80 -9.76
C ILE A 106 -7.62 -9.62 -10.51
N VAL A 107 -7.31 -9.99 -11.76
CA VAL A 107 -8.18 -10.78 -12.62
C VAL A 107 -7.43 -11.99 -13.16
N SER A 108 -8.13 -13.12 -13.28
CA SER A 108 -7.59 -14.34 -13.88
C SER A 108 -7.85 -14.40 -15.39
N GLY A 109 -7.06 -15.21 -16.11
CA GLY A 109 -7.27 -15.49 -17.53
C GLY A 109 -6.64 -14.49 -18.51
N VAL A 110 -6.14 -13.37 -18.00
CA VAL A 110 -5.20 -12.49 -18.71
C VAL A 110 -3.98 -12.37 -17.83
N SER A 111 -2.88 -13.05 -18.19
CA SER A 111 -1.61 -13.02 -17.46
C SER A 111 -0.47 -13.11 -18.46
N ARG A 112 0.68 -12.54 -18.11
CA ARG A 112 1.92 -12.75 -18.85
C ARG A 112 2.59 -14.02 -18.36
N GLN A 113 2.52 -14.29 -17.06
CA GLN A 113 2.99 -15.51 -16.42
C GLN A 113 2.09 -15.82 -15.22
N GLY A 114 1.95 -17.10 -14.88
CA GLY A 114 1.00 -17.51 -13.83
C GLY A 114 -0.44 -17.46 -14.33
N GLN A 115 -1.38 -17.17 -13.44
CA GLN A 115 -2.81 -17.25 -13.71
C GLN A 115 -3.52 -15.91 -13.68
N ALA A 116 -2.91 -14.87 -13.12
CA ALA A 116 -3.56 -13.58 -12.90
C ALA A 116 -2.68 -12.38 -13.27
N SER A 117 -3.32 -11.21 -13.36
CA SER A 117 -2.65 -9.91 -13.52
C SER A 117 -3.47 -8.80 -12.85
N LEU A 118 -2.85 -7.64 -12.65
CA LEU A 118 -3.55 -6.46 -12.16
C LEU A 118 -4.21 -5.72 -13.32
N ARG A 119 -5.55 -5.73 -13.37
CA ARG A 119 -6.33 -4.91 -14.30
C ARG A 119 -6.45 -3.48 -13.76
N VAL A 120 -5.95 -2.52 -14.52
CA VAL A 120 -5.97 -1.09 -14.15
C VAL A 120 -6.90 -0.35 -15.09
N HIS A 121 -7.89 0.35 -14.52
CA HIS A 121 -8.80 1.21 -15.25
C HIS A 121 -8.22 2.63 -15.33
N LEU A 122 -7.90 3.07 -16.53
CA LEU A 122 -7.38 4.41 -16.81
C LEU A 122 -8.55 5.30 -17.23
N LYS A 123 -8.85 6.31 -16.44
CA LYS A 123 -9.99 7.20 -16.66
C LYS A 123 -9.58 8.49 -17.36
N ALA A 124 -10.25 8.85 -18.46
CA ALA A 124 -9.87 10.01 -19.28
C ALA A 124 -9.92 11.35 -18.54
N HIS A 125 -10.77 11.47 -17.52
CA HIS A 125 -10.94 12.68 -16.73
C HIS A 125 -9.91 12.84 -15.60
N GLU A 126 -9.10 11.82 -15.30
CA GLU A 126 -8.05 11.90 -14.29
C GLU A 126 -6.80 12.57 -14.88
N THR A 127 -6.13 13.43 -14.10
CA THR A 127 -4.89 14.10 -14.56
C THR A 127 -3.75 13.11 -14.81
N TYR A 128 -3.67 12.08 -13.97
CA TYR A 128 -2.64 11.04 -14.01
C TYR A 128 -3.28 9.66 -13.83
N PRO A 129 -4.08 9.18 -14.81
CA PRO A 129 -4.76 7.90 -14.68
C PRO A 129 -3.73 6.78 -14.60
N GLY A 130 -3.86 5.90 -13.63
CA GLY A 130 -2.85 4.89 -13.35
C GLY A 130 -3.00 4.23 -11.99
N THR A 131 -1.91 3.60 -11.53
CA THR A 131 -1.82 2.98 -10.22
C THR A 131 -0.41 3.11 -9.65
N THR A 132 -0.31 3.06 -8.32
CA THR A 132 0.96 3.23 -7.59
C THR A 132 1.15 2.07 -6.63
N LEU A 133 2.29 1.38 -6.71
CA LEU A 133 2.78 0.52 -5.64
C LEU A 133 3.28 1.42 -4.50
N THR A 134 2.84 1.15 -3.27
CA THR A 134 3.06 2.06 -2.12
C THR A 134 3.95 1.48 -1.03
N TYR A 135 4.19 0.17 -1.02
CA TYR A 135 5.08 -0.52 -0.09
C TYR A 135 5.51 -1.88 -0.65
N GLY A 136 6.43 -2.56 0.05
CA GLY A 136 6.95 -3.87 -0.37
C GLY A 136 8.13 -3.80 -1.34
N PHE A 137 8.86 -2.68 -1.36
CA PHE A 137 9.97 -2.46 -2.29
C PHE A 137 11.22 -3.29 -2.01
N GLY A 138 11.50 -3.65 -0.76
CA GLY A 138 12.79 -4.27 -0.41
C GLY A 138 13.97 -3.32 -0.67
N ASP A 139 15.17 -3.88 -0.76
CA ASP A 139 16.40 -3.17 -1.11
C ASP A 139 16.83 -3.54 -2.53
N TRP A 140 16.88 -2.55 -3.41
CA TRP A 140 17.19 -2.75 -4.84
C TRP A 140 18.69 -2.75 -5.13
N GLU A 141 19.55 -2.53 -4.13
CA GLU A 141 20.99 -2.60 -4.31
C GLU A 141 21.44 -4.00 -4.77
N GLY A 142 22.34 -4.03 -5.74
CA GLY A 142 22.87 -5.28 -6.32
C GLY A 142 22.01 -5.95 -7.39
N TYR A 143 20.82 -5.42 -7.70
CA TYR A 143 20.03 -5.87 -8.86
C TYR A 143 20.39 -5.09 -10.12
N ALA A 144 20.30 -5.74 -11.28
CA ALA A 144 20.65 -5.16 -12.57
C ALA A 144 19.48 -4.39 -13.21
N ALA A 145 18.25 -4.89 -13.10
CA ALA A 145 17.09 -4.26 -13.73
C ALA A 145 15.79 -4.48 -12.97
N LEU A 146 14.85 -3.54 -13.16
CA LEU A 146 13.43 -3.70 -12.91
C LEU A 146 12.77 -4.21 -14.19
N GLU A 147 12.02 -5.29 -14.08
CA GLU A 147 11.16 -5.82 -15.14
C GLU A 147 9.68 -5.62 -14.77
N LEU A 148 8.88 -5.27 -15.76
CA LEU A 148 7.42 -5.19 -15.67
C LEU A 148 6.79 -5.42 -17.03
N SER A 149 5.63 -6.07 -17.05
CA SER A 149 4.90 -6.41 -18.27
C SER A 149 3.59 -5.67 -18.34
N PHE A 150 3.33 -4.98 -19.45
CA PHE A 150 2.05 -4.31 -19.71
C PHE A 150 1.29 -5.02 -20.82
N TYR A 151 0.01 -5.29 -20.60
CA TYR A 151 -0.92 -5.65 -21.66
C TYR A 151 -1.80 -4.45 -22.01
N ASN A 152 -1.68 -3.96 -23.23
CA ASN A 152 -2.61 -2.96 -23.77
C ASN A 152 -3.77 -3.68 -24.46
N THR A 153 -4.99 -3.51 -23.95
CA THR A 153 -6.20 -4.14 -24.50
C THR A 153 -6.73 -3.43 -25.75
N GLY A 154 -6.31 -2.19 -25.98
CA GLY A 154 -6.74 -1.39 -27.12
C GLY A 154 -5.95 -1.67 -28.40
N GLN A 155 -6.46 -1.16 -29.52
CA GLN A 155 -5.85 -1.33 -30.84
C GLN A 155 -4.78 -0.29 -31.16
N ASP A 156 -4.75 0.83 -30.42
CA ASP A 156 -3.77 1.89 -30.60
C ASP A 156 -2.67 1.85 -29.52
N PRO A 157 -1.43 2.22 -29.86
CA PRO A 157 -0.35 2.36 -28.89
C PRO A 157 -0.69 3.36 -27.78
N LEU A 158 -0.32 3.02 -26.55
CA LEU A 158 -0.59 3.84 -25.36
C LEU A 158 0.73 4.31 -24.74
N ARG A 159 0.87 5.61 -24.49
CA ARG A 159 2.02 6.13 -23.74
C ARG A 159 1.80 5.87 -22.25
N MET A 160 2.68 5.08 -21.65
CA MET A 160 2.71 4.81 -20.22
C MET A 160 4.01 5.35 -19.65
N MET A 161 3.93 5.95 -18.47
CA MET A 161 5.07 6.46 -17.73
C MET A 161 5.29 5.60 -16.49
N VAL A 162 6.55 5.26 -16.24
CA VAL A 162 7.01 4.65 -15.00
C VAL A 162 7.77 5.70 -14.21
N SER A 163 7.32 5.97 -12.98
CA SER A 163 7.98 6.89 -12.06
C SER A 163 8.37 6.18 -10.77
N ILE A 164 9.60 6.38 -10.29
CA ILE A 164 10.12 5.77 -9.06
C ILE A 164 10.64 6.87 -8.15
N ARG A 165 10.21 6.83 -6.89
CA ARG A 165 10.53 7.85 -5.87
C ARG A 165 11.07 7.18 -4.61
N ASP A 166 12.00 7.86 -3.96
CA ASP A 166 12.55 7.46 -2.67
C ASP A 166 12.02 8.33 -1.51
N LEU A 167 12.49 8.03 -0.31
CA LEU A 167 12.08 8.73 0.90
C LEU A 167 12.52 10.21 0.90
N GLU A 168 13.68 10.53 0.31
CA GLU A 168 14.12 11.92 0.21
C GLU A 168 13.16 12.75 -0.64
N HIS A 169 12.73 12.21 -1.78
CA HIS A 169 11.74 12.86 -2.64
C HIS A 169 10.43 13.13 -1.90
N SER A 170 9.94 12.16 -1.12
CA SER A 170 8.70 12.32 -0.34
C SER A 170 8.81 13.43 0.72
N ARG A 171 10.00 13.63 1.31
CA ARG A 171 10.27 14.68 2.30
C ARG A 171 10.47 16.06 1.65
N ASN A 172 11.06 16.10 0.46
CA ASN A 172 11.42 17.33 -0.24
C ASN A 172 10.51 17.60 -1.44
N ARG A 173 9.18 17.70 -1.22
CA ARG A 173 8.18 17.93 -2.30
C ARG A 173 8.49 19.14 -3.20
N HIS A 174 9.29 20.10 -2.72
CA HIS A 174 9.72 21.28 -3.47
C HIS A 174 10.77 21.00 -4.57
N LYS A 175 11.48 19.85 -4.55
CA LYS A 175 12.51 19.51 -5.55
C LYS A 175 11.93 19.03 -6.90
N GLY A 176 10.61 18.78 -6.99
CA GLY A 176 9.88 18.59 -8.25
C GLY A 176 10.28 17.34 -9.07
N ILE A 177 9.99 17.37 -10.37
CA ILE A 177 10.25 16.29 -11.37
C ILE A 177 11.73 15.87 -11.45
N ARG A 178 12.67 16.74 -11.04
CA ARG A 178 14.11 16.52 -11.19
C ARG A 178 14.73 15.59 -10.15
N ASP A 179 13.91 15.12 -9.20
CA ASP A 179 14.36 14.41 -8.00
C ASP A 179 13.84 12.96 -7.94
N ARG A 180 13.45 12.41 -9.10
CA ARG A 180 12.87 11.08 -9.24
C ARG A 180 13.24 10.48 -10.59
N PHE A 181 13.11 9.16 -10.73
CA PHE A 181 13.15 8.54 -12.03
C PHE A 181 11.78 8.70 -12.70
N ASP A 182 11.74 9.26 -13.90
CA ASP A 182 10.55 9.31 -14.77
C ASP A 182 10.95 8.85 -16.17
N ARG A 183 10.32 7.81 -16.70
CA ARG A 183 10.54 7.34 -18.07
C ARG A 183 9.22 6.98 -18.75
N THR A 184 9.06 7.47 -19.98
CA THR A 184 7.89 7.19 -20.82
C THR A 184 8.20 6.06 -21.79
N PHE A 185 7.24 5.15 -21.94
CA PHE A 185 7.26 4.01 -22.84
C PHE A 185 6.05 4.04 -23.74
N LEU A 186 6.22 3.58 -24.98
CA LEU A 186 5.12 3.40 -25.91
C LEU A 186 4.70 1.93 -25.88
N ILE A 187 3.55 1.65 -25.27
CA ILE A 187 3.01 0.30 -25.10
C ILE A 187 2.16 -0.04 -26.32
N GLN A 188 2.66 -0.97 -27.13
CA GLN A 188 1.94 -1.47 -28.30
C GLN A 188 0.72 -2.30 -27.89
N PRO A 189 -0.28 -2.52 -28.76
CA PRO A 189 -1.34 -3.49 -28.52
C PRO A 189 -0.77 -4.86 -28.11
N GLY A 190 -1.39 -5.51 -27.13
CA GLY A 190 -0.90 -6.77 -26.58
C GLY A 190 0.15 -6.62 -25.48
N TRP A 191 0.93 -7.68 -25.24
CA TRP A 191 1.94 -7.70 -24.18
C TRP A 191 3.24 -6.98 -24.57
N ASN A 192 3.75 -6.17 -23.67
CA ASN A 192 5.00 -5.43 -23.79
C ASN A 192 5.82 -5.66 -22.53
N ASP A 193 7.01 -6.22 -22.67
CA ASP A 193 7.93 -6.45 -21.55
C ASP A 193 8.91 -5.29 -21.49
N LEU A 194 8.91 -4.57 -20.37
CA LEU A 194 9.84 -3.49 -20.13
C LEU A 194 10.95 -3.97 -19.21
N ARG A 195 12.19 -3.59 -19.56
CA ARG A 195 13.37 -3.76 -18.72
C ARG A 195 14.02 -2.41 -18.51
N ILE A 196 14.11 -2.00 -17.25
CA ILE A 196 14.68 -0.71 -16.84
C ILE A 196 15.92 -0.98 -16.01
N PRO A 197 17.13 -0.62 -16.49
CA PRO A 197 18.35 -0.79 -15.70
C PRO A 197 18.24 -0.08 -14.34
N VAL A 198 18.61 -0.76 -13.26
CA VAL A 198 18.60 -0.17 -11.91
C VAL A 198 19.58 1.00 -11.82
N ASP A 199 20.70 0.94 -12.55
CA ASP A 199 21.66 2.04 -12.65
C ASP A 199 21.04 3.31 -13.23
N ASP A 200 20.16 3.18 -14.24
CA ASP A 200 19.42 4.31 -14.80
C ASP A 200 18.49 4.93 -13.76
N ILE A 201 17.88 4.10 -12.91
CA ILE A 201 16.98 4.53 -11.84
C ILE A 201 17.78 5.24 -10.75
N ARG A 202 18.92 4.68 -10.35
CA ARG A 202 19.84 5.24 -9.36
C ARG A 202 20.36 6.62 -9.79
N ALA A 203 20.71 6.77 -11.06
CA ALA A 203 21.32 7.98 -11.61
C ALA A 203 20.31 9.04 -12.11
N ALA A 204 19.00 8.77 -12.03
CA ALA A 204 17.97 9.63 -12.62
C ALA A 204 17.87 11.04 -12.00
N PRO A 205 17.94 11.21 -10.66
CA PRO A 205 17.85 12.53 -10.05
C PRO A 205 19.03 13.44 -10.42
N ASN A 206 18.77 14.72 -10.61
CA ASN A 206 19.84 15.69 -10.86
C ASN A 206 20.53 16.09 -9.56
N GLY A 207 21.84 15.82 -9.47
CA GLY A 207 22.68 16.28 -8.36
C GLY A 207 22.65 15.39 -7.10
N ARG A 208 22.01 14.21 -7.17
CA ARG A 208 22.12 13.13 -6.19
C ARG A 208 21.81 11.79 -6.84
N THR A 209 22.08 10.70 -6.13
CA THR A 209 21.56 9.38 -6.48
C THR A 209 20.24 9.10 -5.77
N LEU A 210 19.39 8.31 -6.39
CA LEU A 210 18.16 7.80 -5.77
C LEU A 210 18.52 6.71 -4.74
N ASP A 211 17.96 6.78 -3.52
CA ASP A 211 18.21 5.79 -2.46
C ASP A 211 17.39 4.53 -2.72
N LEU A 212 18.06 3.54 -3.33
CA LEU A 212 17.48 2.26 -3.75
C LEU A 212 17.05 1.35 -2.57
N GLY A 213 17.58 1.60 -1.37
CA GLY A 213 17.18 0.90 -0.15
C GLY A 213 15.96 1.54 0.53
N ARG A 214 15.54 2.72 0.07
CA ARG A 214 14.46 3.50 0.71
C ARG A 214 13.46 4.05 -0.32
N LEU A 215 13.06 3.20 -1.26
CA LEU A 215 12.00 3.50 -2.21
C LEU A 215 10.64 3.61 -1.51
N THR A 216 9.84 4.58 -1.95
CA THR A 216 8.51 4.86 -1.39
C THR A 216 7.39 4.64 -2.38
N SER A 217 7.68 4.69 -3.68
CA SER A 217 6.66 4.41 -4.68
C SER A 217 7.22 4.07 -6.05
N LEU A 218 6.47 3.21 -6.74
CA LEU A 218 6.57 2.95 -8.17
C LEU A 218 5.19 3.27 -8.74
N VAL A 219 5.13 4.27 -9.60
CA VAL A 219 3.90 4.77 -10.23
C VAL A 219 3.90 4.34 -11.69
N VAL A 220 2.80 3.76 -12.14
CA VAL A 220 2.53 3.53 -13.56
C VAL A 220 1.31 4.35 -13.96
N PHE A 221 1.46 5.27 -14.90
CA PHE A 221 0.38 6.18 -15.25
C PHE A 221 0.49 6.68 -16.68
N THR A 222 -0.58 7.28 -17.18
CA THR A 222 -0.62 7.98 -18.48
C THR A 222 -1.00 9.45 -18.28
N MET A 223 -1.00 10.24 -19.35
CA MET A 223 -1.43 11.64 -19.33
C MET A 223 -2.19 11.94 -20.61
N HIS A 224 -3.14 12.88 -20.55
CA HIS A 224 -3.92 13.33 -21.70
C HIS A 224 -4.63 12.17 -22.43
N LEU A 225 -5.25 11.29 -21.65
CA LEU A 225 -5.94 10.14 -22.20
C LEU A 225 -7.26 10.60 -22.88
N PRO A 226 -7.46 10.33 -24.19
CA PRO A 226 -8.62 10.86 -24.93
C PRO A 226 -9.93 10.14 -24.57
N GLU A 227 -9.85 8.88 -24.15
CA GLU A 227 -10.98 8.02 -23.78
C GLU A 227 -10.57 7.02 -22.70
N ASP A 228 -11.52 6.48 -21.93
CA ASP A 228 -11.22 5.48 -20.91
C ASP A 228 -10.52 4.26 -21.52
N ARG A 229 -9.47 3.77 -20.85
CA ARG A 229 -8.71 2.59 -21.27
C ARG A 229 -8.56 1.59 -20.14
N VAL A 230 -8.27 0.36 -20.50
CA VAL A 230 -7.90 -0.70 -19.57
C VAL A 230 -6.54 -1.24 -19.96
N ILE A 231 -5.67 -1.43 -18.99
CA ILE A 231 -4.41 -2.15 -19.17
C ILE A 231 -4.31 -3.25 -18.13
N HIS A 232 -3.47 -4.24 -18.41
CA HIS A 232 -3.04 -5.19 -17.38
C HIS A 232 -1.56 -4.98 -17.08
N LEU A 233 -1.20 -5.08 -15.80
CA LEU A 233 0.16 -5.07 -15.30
C LEU A 233 0.47 -6.44 -14.71
N ASP A 234 1.65 -6.97 -15.03
CA ASP A 234 2.13 -8.25 -14.51
C ASP A 234 3.66 -8.26 -14.41
N GLN A 235 4.22 -9.25 -13.70
CA GLN A 235 5.65 -9.54 -13.62
C GLN A 235 6.49 -8.36 -13.15
N VAL A 236 6.05 -7.66 -12.09
CA VAL A 236 6.80 -6.56 -11.48
C VAL A 236 7.86 -7.16 -10.56
N ARG A 237 9.12 -7.22 -11.02
CA ARG A 237 10.21 -7.87 -10.28
C ARG A 237 11.58 -7.28 -10.58
N LEU A 238 12.53 -7.49 -9.69
CA LEU A 238 13.94 -7.21 -9.95
C LEU A 238 14.66 -8.44 -10.44
N VAL A 239 15.71 -8.22 -11.23
CA VAL A 239 16.56 -9.26 -11.81
C VAL A 239 18.02 -8.92 -11.65
N GLN A 240 18.83 -9.97 -11.49
CA GLN A 240 20.30 -9.89 -11.45
C GLN A 240 20.89 -9.72 -12.86
#